data_AF-A0A3Q9NIG1-F1
#
_entry.id   AF-A0A3Q9NIG1-F1
#
_cell.length_a   1.000
_cell.length_b   1.000
_cell.length_c   1.000
_cell.angle_alpha   90.00
_cell.angle_beta   90.00
_cell.angle_gamma   90.00
#
_symmetry.space_group_name_H-M   'P 1'
#
loop_
_entity.id
_entity.type
_entity.pdbx_description
1 polymer ?
#
loop_
_entity_poly.entity_id
_entity_poly.type
_entity_poly.pdbx_seq_one_letter_code
_entity_poly.pdbx_strand_id
1 'polypeptide(L)'
;MTEWLSNFFLSKVRAKNAATLLLCIVGVFALWPWLNRLAIDRDIPSDYIFPLAVLGILALSYLLISVSVKGFRILKVFRGKYSRKIEDKKQQEEFREKVRVSLPALNKETLGILKDLGESEQKIDIRHKGVVWLLKENLIKKVLQTSATEFVIKIDQNVKELLCEFEATEFTKVVEETINNLQENQRSFLDLFWSKDVPYGTRDSGKMMPNQVYSAGYVLVDKGLILLSRITEGRNIEETFTLQDEAESYMKSQIYRTPPQRRSLIICPKFVRGSGASGGGAIGNMPRKI
;
A
#
# COMPACT_ATOMS: atom_id res chain seq x y z
N MET A 1 73.96 6.43 9.33
CA MET A 1 72.74 6.19 8.51
C MET A 1 71.46 5.93 9.33
N THR A 2 71.51 5.81 10.67
CA THR A 2 70.36 5.52 11.54
C THR A 2 69.61 6.76 12.06
N GLU A 3 70.25 7.93 12.09
CA GLU A 3 69.66 9.18 12.60
C GLU A 3 68.54 9.74 11.71
N TRP A 4 68.63 9.54 10.38
CA TRP A 4 67.59 10.01 9.46
C TRP A 4 66.28 9.25 9.65
N LEU A 5 66.37 7.93 9.86
CA LEU A 5 65.22 7.09 10.19
C LEU A 5 64.58 7.51 11.52
N SER A 6 65.38 7.70 12.56
CA SER A 6 64.94 8.21 13.87
C SER A 6 64.14 9.52 13.76
N ASN A 7 64.68 10.52 13.05
CA ASN A 7 64.03 11.83 12.90
C ASN A 7 62.76 11.78 12.05
N PHE A 8 62.71 10.90 11.03
CA PHE A 8 61.49 10.67 10.25
C PHE A 8 60.39 10.01 11.09
N PHE A 9 60.76 9.08 11.99
CA PHE A 9 59.83 8.36 12.86
C PHE A 9 59.27 9.20 14.02
N LEU A 10 60.08 10.10 14.59
CA LEU A 10 59.67 10.93 15.73
C LEU A 10 58.71 12.08 15.33
N SER A 11 58.78 12.58 14.09
CA SER A 11 58.06 13.81 13.70
C SER A 11 56.55 13.66 13.43
N LYS A 12 56.02 12.43 13.30
CA LYS A 12 54.60 12.20 12.92
C LYS A 12 53.96 10.99 13.61
N VAL A 13 53.91 10.95 14.94
CA VAL A 13 53.19 9.88 15.65
C VAL A 13 51.69 10.20 15.73
N ARG A 14 50.92 9.74 14.73
CA ARG A 14 49.46 9.51 14.82
C ARG A 14 49.22 8.00 14.89
N ALA A 15 48.13 7.54 15.51
CA ALA A 15 47.81 6.10 15.64
C ALA A 15 47.89 5.31 14.32
N LYS A 16 47.53 5.94 13.20
CA LYS A 16 47.68 5.37 11.85
C LYS A 16 49.14 5.10 11.49
N ASN A 17 50.02 6.04 11.81
CA ASN A 17 51.44 5.94 11.51
C ASN A 17 52.10 4.90 12.41
N ALA A 18 51.73 4.81 13.69
CA ALA A 18 52.21 3.75 14.59
C ALA A 18 51.86 2.33 14.07
N ALA A 19 50.63 2.12 13.60
CA ALA A 19 50.24 0.86 12.97
C ALA A 19 51.01 0.58 11.67
N THR A 20 51.31 1.63 10.89
CA THR A 20 52.11 1.52 9.65
C THR A 20 53.54 1.11 9.93
N LEU A 21 54.11 1.64 11.01
CA LEU A 21 55.46 1.34 11.45
C LEU A 21 55.56 -0.09 11.98
N LEU A 22 54.61 -0.52 12.80
CA LEU A 22 54.58 -1.91 13.27
C LEU A 22 54.48 -2.90 12.11
N LEU A 23 53.60 -2.64 11.14
CA LEU A 23 53.43 -3.51 9.97
C LEU A 23 54.67 -3.49 9.08
N CYS A 24 55.33 -2.33 8.95
CA CYS A 24 56.60 -2.21 8.24
C CYS A 24 57.73 -2.99 8.93
N ILE A 25 57.85 -2.88 10.25
CA ILE A 25 58.86 -3.61 11.03
C ILE A 25 58.65 -5.11 10.88
N VAL A 26 57.42 -5.60 11.11
CA VAL A 26 57.09 -7.02 10.96
C VAL A 26 57.33 -7.49 9.52
N GLY A 27 56.96 -6.71 8.52
CA GLY A 27 57.15 -7.04 7.10
C GLY A 27 58.63 -7.10 6.71
N VAL A 28 59.44 -6.14 7.16
CA VAL A 28 60.89 -6.15 6.94
C VAL A 28 61.51 -7.36 7.61
N PHE A 29 61.24 -7.63 8.89
CA PHE A 29 61.79 -8.79 9.59
C PHE A 29 61.37 -10.13 8.97
N ALA A 30 60.14 -10.25 8.48
CA ALA A 30 59.65 -11.49 7.85
C ALA A 30 60.25 -11.73 6.46
N LEU A 31 60.43 -10.67 5.65
CA LEU A 31 60.94 -10.77 4.27
C LEU A 31 62.46 -10.68 4.18
N TRP A 32 63.13 -10.19 5.23
CA TRP A 32 64.58 -10.00 5.27
C TRP A 32 65.39 -11.27 4.98
N PRO A 33 65.08 -12.45 5.54
CA PRO A 33 65.85 -13.67 5.26
C PRO A 33 65.82 -14.07 3.78
N TRP A 34 64.72 -13.80 3.08
CA TRP A 34 64.56 -14.10 1.66
C TRP A 34 65.24 -13.05 0.78
N LEU A 35 65.05 -11.77 1.09
CA LEU A 35 65.71 -10.66 0.40
C LEU A 35 67.23 -10.72 0.52
N ASN A 36 67.74 -11.09 1.69
CA ASN A 36 69.17 -11.23 1.92
C ASN A 36 69.77 -12.41 1.14
N ARG A 37 69.05 -13.52 0.98
CA ARG A 37 69.50 -14.64 0.11
C ARG A 37 69.57 -14.22 -1.36
N LEU A 38 68.52 -13.54 -1.86
CA LEU A 38 68.50 -13.04 -3.24
C LEU A 38 69.58 -12.00 -3.53
N ALA A 39 69.91 -11.17 -2.54
CA ALA A 39 71.00 -10.21 -2.61
C ALA A 39 72.36 -10.88 -2.80
N ILE A 40 72.62 -11.90 -1.97
CA ILE A 40 73.86 -12.69 -2.00
C ILE A 40 73.97 -13.46 -3.32
N ASP A 41 72.88 -14.08 -3.80
CA ASP A 41 72.86 -14.85 -5.05
C ASP A 41 73.10 -13.98 -6.30
N ARG A 42 72.89 -12.66 -6.20
CA ARG A 42 73.05 -11.68 -7.29
C ARG A 42 74.30 -10.81 -7.15
N ASP A 43 75.12 -11.05 -6.13
CA ASP A 43 76.33 -10.32 -5.79
C ASP A 43 76.11 -8.79 -5.64
N ILE A 44 74.93 -8.41 -5.12
CA ILE A 44 74.56 -7.01 -4.90
C ILE A 44 74.95 -6.62 -3.47
N PRO A 45 75.65 -5.50 -3.25
CA PRO A 45 76.03 -5.09 -1.91
C PRO A 45 74.79 -4.85 -1.03
N SER A 46 74.76 -5.53 0.11
CA SER A 46 73.65 -5.51 1.08
C SER A 46 73.34 -4.11 1.62
N ASP A 47 74.33 -3.21 1.58
CA ASP A 47 74.23 -1.80 2.01
C ASP A 47 73.19 -0.99 1.22
N TYR A 48 72.91 -1.35 -0.03
CA TYR A 48 71.91 -0.66 -0.88
C TYR A 48 70.53 -1.31 -0.82
N ILE A 49 70.46 -2.59 -0.50
CA ILE A 49 69.23 -3.40 -0.58
C ILE A 49 68.36 -3.20 0.66
N PHE A 50 68.99 -3.09 1.84
CA PHE A 50 68.28 -2.81 3.09
C PHE A 50 67.43 -1.53 3.03
N PRO A 51 67.97 -0.34 2.65
CA PRO A 51 67.16 0.87 2.59
C PRO A 51 66.06 0.81 1.52
N LEU A 52 66.30 0.16 0.38
CA LEU A 52 65.28 -0.03 -0.67
C LEU A 52 64.13 -0.94 -0.21
N ALA A 53 64.44 -2.03 0.48
CA ALA A 53 63.46 -2.95 1.03
C ALA A 53 62.61 -2.27 2.12
N VAL A 54 63.25 -1.51 3.02
CA VAL A 54 62.54 -0.74 4.07
C VAL A 54 61.60 0.29 3.45
N LEU A 55 62.04 1.03 2.43
CA LEU A 55 61.20 2.00 1.71
C LEU A 55 60.01 1.34 1.00
N GLY A 56 60.24 0.22 0.31
CA GLY A 56 59.19 -0.51 -0.40
C GLY A 56 58.13 -1.08 0.55
N ILE A 57 58.56 -1.70 1.65
CA ILE A 57 57.66 -2.30 2.64
C ILE A 57 56.90 -1.20 3.41
N LEU A 58 57.53 -0.06 3.69
CA LEU A 58 56.88 1.10 4.30
C LEU A 58 55.78 1.68 3.41
N ALA A 59 56.04 1.81 2.10
CA ALA A 59 55.05 2.25 1.13
C ALA A 59 53.85 1.28 1.04
N LEU A 60 54.11 -0.03 0.99
CA LEU A 60 53.07 -1.07 0.97
C LEU A 60 52.22 -1.05 2.25
N SER A 61 52.87 -0.96 3.41
CA SER A 61 52.21 -0.88 4.71
C SER A 61 51.31 0.36 4.81
N TYR A 62 51.78 1.50 4.30
CA TYR A 62 51.01 2.75 4.26
C TYR A 62 49.77 2.63 3.37
N LEU A 63 49.90 2.01 2.19
CA LEU A 63 48.79 1.78 1.28
C LEU A 63 47.75 0.83 1.89
N LEU A 64 48.18 -0.30 2.48
CA LEU A 64 47.29 -1.28 3.10
C LEU A 64 46.43 -0.65 4.21
N ILE A 65 47.04 0.12 5.10
CA ILE A 65 46.32 0.79 6.19
C ILE A 65 45.42 1.89 5.66
N SER A 66 45.88 2.67 4.67
CA SER A 66 45.08 3.72 4.07
C SER A 66 43.83 3.17 3.37
N VAL A 67 43.96 2.04 2.65
CA VAL A 67 42.84 1.34 2.03
C VAL A 67 41.91 0.76 3.08
N SER A 68 42.44 0.11 4.12
CA SER A 68 41.65 -0.49 5.20
C SER A 68 40.82 0.55 5.96
N VAL A 69 41.41 1.71 6.29
CA VAL A 69 40.70 2.80 6.96
C VAL A 69 39.62 3.41 6.08
N LYS A 70 39.88 3.58 4.77
CA LYS A 70 38.86 4.07 3.82
C LYS A 70 37.74 3.04 3.64
N GLY A 71 38.07 1.76 3.47
CA GLY A 71 37.13 0.65 3.34
C GLY A 71 36.23 0.52 4.56
N PHE A 72 36.79 0.60 5.76
CA PHE A 72 36.01 0.51 7.00
C PHE A 72 35.02 1.68 7.16
N ARG A 73 35.40 2.91 6.77
CA ARG A 73 34.48 4.05 6.77
C ARG A 73 33.31 3.84 5.82
N ILE A 74 33.58 3.37 4.61
CA ILE A 74 32.54 3.08 3.61
C ILE A 74 31.61 1.99 4.13
N LEU A 75 32.16 0.90 4.65
CA LEU A 75 31.39 -0.22 5.22
C LEU A 75 30.48 0.24 6.37
N LYS A 76 30.96 1.12 7.26
CA LYS A 76 30.16 1.68 8.35
C LYS A 76 28.99 2.52 7.83
N VAL A 77 29.20 3.32 6.78
CA VAL A 77 28.13 4.11 6.15
C VAL A 77 27.10 3.21 5.47
N PHE A 78 27.54 2.18 4.75
CA PHE A 78 26.63 1.22 4.11
C PHE A 78 25.83 0.41 5.13
N ARG A 79 26.48 -0.09 6.19
CA ARG A 79 25.79 -0.81 7.27
C ARG A 79 24.79 0.10 7.98
N GLY A 80 25.13 1.35 8.24
CA GLY A 80 24.21 2.33 8.82
C GLY A 80 22.99 2.61 7.93
N LYS A 81 23.18 2.76 6.61
CA LYS A 81 22.08 2.90 5.64
C LYS A 81 21.20 1.65 5.58
N TYR A 82 21.81 0.46 5.63
CA TYR A 82 21.08 -0.80 5.58
C TYR A 82 20.27 -1.04 6.85
N SER A 83 20.85 -0.81 8.03
CA SER A 83 20.14 -0.91 9.31
C SER A 83 18.96 0.05 9.38
N ARG A 84 19.14 1.32 8.96
CA ARG A 84 18.02 2.27 8.89
C ARG A 84 16.91 1.80 7.96
N LYS A 85 17.26 1.30 6.77
CA LYS A 85 16.27 0.79 5.81
C LYS A 85 15.48 -0.41 6.37
N ILE A 86 16.10 -1.27 7.17
CA ILE A 86 15.40 -2.38 7.84
C ILE A 86 14.46 -1.84 8.93
N GLU A 87 14.94 -0.89 9.73
CA GLU A 87 14.17 -0.29 10.81
C GLU A 87 12.96 0.50 10.27
N ASP A 88 13.14 1.27 9.20
CA ASP A 88 12.07 1.99 8.51
C ASP A 88 11.01 1.02 7.96
N LYS A 89 11.43 -0.11 7.37
CA LYS A 89 10.51 -1.16 6.90
C LYS A 89 9.72 -1.77 8.05
N LYS A 90 10.38 -2.08 9.16
CA LYS A 90 9.74 -2.66 10.34
C LYS A 90 8.71 -1.68 10.93
N GLN A 91 9.06 -0.40 11.04
CA GLN A 91 8.13 0.64 11.50
C GLN A 91 6.93 0.79 10.55
N GLN A 92 7.14 0.66 9.23
CA GLN A 92 6.05 0.67 8.26
C GLN A 92 5.13 -0.55 8.40
N GLU A 93 5.68 -1.74 8.63
CA GLU A 93 4.90 -2.96 8.85
C GLU A 93 4.09 -2.89 10.15
N GLU A 94 4.72 -2.44 11.25
CA GLU A 94 4.04 -2.20 12.54
C GLU A 94 2.91 -1.17 12.41
N PHE A 95 3.14 -0.10 11.62
CA PHE A 95 2.10 0.87 11.31
C PHE A 95 0.96 0.24 10.50
N ARG A 96 1.25 -0.51 9.43
CA ARG A 96 0.22 -1.20 8.63
C ARG A 96 -0.63 -2.14 9.47
N GLU A 97 0.00 -2.91 10.36
CA GLU A 97 -0.71 -3.81 11.27
C GLU A 97 -1.64 -3.04 12.23
N LYS A 98 -1.13 -1.94 12.82
CA LYS A 98 -1.94 -1.06 13.67
C LYS A 98 -3.15 -0.49 12.93
N VAL A 99 -2.97 -0.04 11.69
CA VAL A 99 -4.08 0.46 10.84
C VAL A 99 -5.10 -0.64 10.60
N ARG A 100 -4.65 -1.85 10.25
CA ARG A 100 -5.52 -3.01 9.99
C ARG A 100 -6.39 -3.39 11.19
N VAL A 101 -5.85 -3.30 12.40
CA VAL A 101 -6.60 -3.55 13.64
C VAL A 101 -7.54 -2.38 13.97
N SER A 102 -7.12 -1.15 13.67
CA SER A 102 -7.88 0.05 14.03
C SER A 102 -9.08 0.31 13.11
N LEU A 103 -8.94 0.06 11.80
CA LEU A 103 -10.00 0.28 10.79
C LEU A 103 -11.37 -0.33 11.16
N PRO A 104 -11.48 -1.62 11.54
CA PRO A 104 -12.77 -2.22 11.92
C PRO A 104 -13.34 -1.65 13.23
N ALA A 105 -12.50 -1.10 14.10
CA ALA A 105 -12.92 -0.52 15.39
C ALA A 105 -13.35 0.95 15.26
N LEU A 106 -13.26 1.55 14.06
CA LEU A 106 -13.64 2.94 13.85
C LEU A 106 -15.15 3.14 13.84
N ASN A 107 -15.59 4.26 14.42
CA ASN A 107 -16.97 4.70 14.31
C ASN A 107 -17.34 5.00 12.85
N LYS A 108 -18.61 4.78 12.47
CA LYS A 108 -19.13 5.03 11.11
C LYS A 108 -18.85 6.44 10.60
N GLU A 109 -18.95 7.46 11.46
CA GLU A 109 -18.64 8.85 11.12
C GLU A 109 -17.15 9.03 10.76
N THR A 110 -16.25 8.46 11.56
CA THR A 110 -14.80 8.55 11.33
C THR A 110 -14.38 7.75 10.10
N LEU A 111 -15.00 6.59 9.87
CA LEU A 111 -14.81 5.79 8.67
C LEU A 111 -15.28 6.57 7.43
N GLY A 112 -16.42 7.24 7.50
CA GLY A 112 -16.93 8.11 6.42
C GLY A 112 -15.93 9.19 6.02
N ILE A 113 -15.33 9.88 7.00
CA ILE A 113 -14.28 10.88 6.74
C ILE A 113 -13.08 10.26 6.02
N LEU A 114 -12.66 9.04 6.40
CA LEU A 114 -11.55 8.35 5.71
C LEU A 114 -11.91 7.97 4.27
N LYS A 115 -13.15 7.55 4.01
CA LYS A 115 -13.63 7.25 2.65
C LYS A 115 -13.62 8.49 1.78
N ASP A 116 -14.20 9.58 2.29
CA ASP A 116 -14.26 10.87 1.61
C ASP A 116 -12.86 11.40 1.26
N LEU A 117 -11.89 11.23 2.19
CA LEU A 117 -10.47 11.56 1.98
C LEU A 117 -9.72 10.57 1.06
N GLY A 118 -10.23 9.35 0.89
CA GLY A 118 -9.70 8.36 -0.04
C GLY A 118 -9.89 8.78 -1.49
N GLU A 119 -11.00 9.45 -1.79
CA GLU A 119 -11.35 9.95 -3.12
C GLU A 119 -10.60 11.24 -3.48
N SER A 120 -10.49 12.19 -2.53
CA SER A 120 -9.86 13.49 -2.79
C SER A 120 -9.33 14.17 -1.52
N GLU A 121 -8.42 15.14 -1.71
CA GLU A 121 -7.98 16.00 -0.60
C GLU A 121 -9.12 16.96 -0.21
N GLN A 122 -9.46 16.99 1.07
CA GLN A 122 -10.60 17.78 1.55
C GLN A 122 -10.20 18.80 2.60
N LYS A 123 -10.95 19.90 2.64
CA LYS A 123 -10.90 20.89 3.72
C LYS A 123 -11.77 20.41 4.86
N ILE A 124 -11.17 20.21 6.03
CA ILE A 124 -11.85 19.70 7.20
C ILE A 124 -11.52 20.58 8.40
N ASP A 125 -12.55 20.90 9.19
CA ASP A 125 -12.40 21.57 10.49
C ASP A 125 -11.85 20.58 11.53
N ILE A 126 -10.80 20.95 12.24
CA ILE A 126 -10.21 20.16 13.33
C ILE A 126 -11.22 19.86 14.44
N ARG A 127 -12.21 20.72 14.65
CA ARG A 127 -13.24 20.54 15.69
C ARG A 127 -14.20 19.39 15.37
N HIS A 128 -14.19 18.91 14.11
CA HIS A 128 -15.00 17.78 13.73
C HIS A 128 -14.58 16.52 14.50
N LYS A 129 -15.57 15.79 15.04
CA LYS A 129 -15.33 14.58 15.81
C LYS A 129 -14.53 13.57 14.98
N GLY A 130 -13.56 12.92 15.62
CA GLY A 130 -12.69 11.91 15.00
C GLY A 130 -11.44 12.46 14.30
N VAL A 131 -11.44 13.69 13.79
CA VAL A 131 -10.32 14.26 13.01
C VAL A 131 -9.05 14.44 13.85
N VAL A 132 -9.20 14.93 15.09
CA VAL A 132 -8.07 15.05 16.04
C VAL A 132 -7.44 13.70 16.33
N TRP A 133 -8.26 12.65 16.48
CA TRP A 133 -7.78 11.31 16.74
C TRP A 133 -7.07 10.73 15.52
N LEU A 134 -7.66 10.85 14.32
CA LEU A 134 -7.05 10.42 13.06
C LEU A 134 -5.69 11.09 12.81
N LEU A 135 -5.56 12.38 13.15
CA LEU A 135 -4.29 13.12 13.09
C LEU A 135 -3.28 12.59 14.11
N LYS A 136 -3.71 12.32 15.34
CA LYS A 136 -2.85 11.80 16.41
C LYS A 136 -2.31 10.41 16.07
N GLU A 137 -3.13 9.58 15.45
CA GLU A 137 -2.76 8.23 15.02
C GLU A 137 -1.99 8.19 13.68
N ASN A 138 -1.65 9.36 13.11
CA ASN A 138 -0.96 9.50 11.82
C ASN A 138 -1.67 8.84 10.63
N LEU A 139 -2.99 8.63 10.73
CA LEU A 139 -3.80 8.08 9.65
C LEU A 139 -4.03 9.12 8.53
N ILE A 140 -4.08 10.39 8.93
CA ILE A 140 -4.23 11.54 8.05
C ILE A 140 -3.13 12.57 8.36
N LYS A 141 -2.74 13.33 7.34
CA LYS A 141 -1.70 14.36 7.40
C LYS A 141 -2.26 15.71 7.01
N LYS A 142 -1.82 16.76 7.72
CA LYS A 142 -2.11 18.15 7.36
C LYS A 142 -1.19 18.56 6.22
N VAL A 143 -1.76 19.01 5.12
CA VAL A 143 -1.02 19.52 3.95
C VAL A 143 -0.91 21.04 4.03
N LEU A 144 -2.04 21.70 4.22
CA LEU A 144 -2.12 23.16 4.24
C LEU A 144 -3.07 23.62 5.34
N GLN A 145 -2.74 24.72 6.00
CA GLN A 145 -3.66 25.42 6.88
C GLN A 145 -4.37 26.52 6.10
N THR A 146 -5.70 26.45 5.99
CA THR A 146 -6.51 27.46 5.29
C THR A 146 -7.07 28.51 6.24
N SER A 147 -7.33 28.14 7.50
CA SER A 147 -7.76 29.06 8.54
C SER A 147 -7.25 28.62 9.93
N ALA A 148 -7.62 29.32 11.00
CA ALA A 148 -7.24 28.92 12.36
C ALA A 148 -7.76 27.52 12.75
N THR A 149 -8.84 27.05 12.11
CA THR A 149 -9.52 25.79 12.45
C THR A 149 -9.62 24.81 11.28
N GLU A 150 -9.49 25.28 10.04
CA GLU A 150 -9.61 24.44 8.84
C GLU A 150 -8.27 24.12 8.20
N PHE A 151 -8.13 22.87 7.79
CA PHE A 151 -6.92 22.33 7.19
C PHE A 151 -7.28 21.52 5.95
N VAL A 152 -6.44 21.60 4.93
CA VAL A 152 -6.44 20.63 3.84
C VAL A 152 -5.75 19.38 4.35
N ILE A 153 -6.50 18.30 4.37
CA ILE A 153 -6.08 17.01 4.92
C ILE A 153 -5.91 16.03 3.77
N LYS A 154 -4.85 15.21 3.88
CA LYS A 154 -4.58 14.10 2.99
C LYS A 154 -4.44 12.81 3.78
N ILE A 155 -5.00 11.72 3.27
CA ILE A 155 -4.80 10.39 3.82
C ILE A 155 -3.38 9.88 3.53
N ASP A 156 -2.77 9.14 4.46
CA ASP A 156 -1.51 8.46 4.15
C ASP A 156 -1.70 7.40 3.07
N GLN A 157 -0.76 7.27 2.14
CA GLN A 157 -0.88 6.34 1.01
C GLN A 157 -1.06 4.88 1.48
N ASN A 158 -0.37 4.48 2.55
CA ASN A 158 -0.52 3.12 3.09
C ASN A 158 -1.89 2.90 3.72
N VAL A 159 -2.45 3.94 4.34
CA VAL A 159 -3.80 3.89 4.94
C VAL A 159 -4.84 3.82 3.85
N LYS A 160 -4.66 4.55 2.73
CA LYS A 160 -5.54 4.47 1.56
C LYS A 160 -5.58 3.07 0.97
N GLU A 161 -4.44 2.43 0.76
CA GLU A 161 -4.37 1.04 0.28
C GLU A 161 -5.12 0.09 1.22
N LEU A 162 -4.85 0.17 2.53
CA LEU A 162 -5.51 -0.68 3.53
C LEU A 162 -7.01 -0.40 3.67
N LEU A 163 -7.44 0.86 3.47
CA LEU A 163 -8.84 1.23 3.47
C LEU A 163 -9.56 0.57 2.28
N CYS A 164 -8.99 0.62 1.08
CA CYS A 164 -9.56 -0.05 -0.09
C CYS A 164 -9.65 -1.57 0.11
N GLU A 165 -8.61 -2.21 0.68
CA GLU A 165 -8.64 -3.64 1.02
C GLU A 165 -9.74 -3.97 2.05
N PHE A 166 -9.88 -3.12 3.07
CA PHE A 166 -10.91 -3.27 4.10
C PHE A 166 -12.31 -3.14 3.50
N GLU A 167 -12.55 -2.12 2.66
CA GLU A 167 -13.83 -1.93 1.98
C GLU A 167 -14.20 -3.10 1.07
N ALA A 168 -13.24 -3.61 0.29
CA ALA A 168 -13.45 -4.79 -0.54
C ALA A 168 -13.80 -6.02 0.30
N THR A 169 -13.14 -6.19 1.45
CA THR A 169 -13.40 -7.30 2.38
C THR A 169 -14.79 -7.19 3.00
N GLU A 170 -15.17 -6.01 3.49
CA GLU A 170 -16.50 -5.77 4.07
C GLU A 170 -17.61 -5.89 3.03
N PHE A 171 -17.39 -5.36 1.82
CA PHE A 171 -18.31 -5.55 0.70
C PHE A 171 -18.51 -7.02 0.37
N THR A 172 -17.41 -7.79 0.30
CA THR A 172 -17.47 -9.24 0.09
C THR A 172 -18.33 -9.88 1.18
N LYS A 173 -18.07 -9.64 2.47
CA LYS A 173 -18.87 -10.19 3.58
C LYS A 173 -20.36 -9.86 3.47
N VAL A 174 -20.70 -8.62 3.13
CA VAL A 174 -22.10 -8.20 2.93
C VAL A 174 -22.73 -8.97 1.78
N VAL A 175 -22.01 -9.16 0.68
CA VAL A 175 -22.44 -9.98 -0.46
C VAL A 175 -22.64 -11.44 -0.02
N GLU A 176 -21.69 -12.03 0.73
CA GLU A 176 -21.79 -13.40 1.23
C GLU A 176 -23.02 -13.58 2.13
N GLU A 177 -23.19 -12.70 3.12
CA GLU A 177 -24.31 -12.76 4.07
C GLU A 177 -25.66 -12.55 3.38
N THR A 178 -25.72 -11.63 2.42
CA THR A 178 -26.93 -11.37 1.64
C THR A 178 -27.29 -12.57 0.77
N ILE A 179 -26.31 -13.20 0.12
CA ILE A 179 -26.52 -14.38 -0.74
C ILE A 179 -26.95 -15.59 0.10
N ASN A 180 -26.34 -15.79 1.27
CA ASN A 180 -26.68 -16.88 2.18
C ASN A 180 -28.09 -16.73 2.77
N ASN A 181 -28.59 -15.50 2.90
CA ASN A 181 -29.90 -15.19 3.49
C ASN A 181 -30.93 -14.66 2.47
N LEU A 182 -30.83 -15.08 1.20
CA LEU A 182 -31.75 -14.64 0.15
C LEU A 182 -33.19 -15.04 0.44
N GLN A 183 -34.07 -14.04 0.44
CA GLN A 183 -35.51 -14.25 0.47
C GLN A 183 -36.01 -14.74 -0.89
N GLU A 184 -37.15 -15.45 -0.90
CA GLU A 184 -37.74 -16.02 -2.12
C GLU A 184 -37.98 -14.97 -3.23
N ASN A 185 -38.45 -13.77 -2.86
CA ASN A 185 -38.68 -12.68 -3.81
C ASN A 185 -37.37 -12.11 -4.39
N GLN A 186 -36.30 -12.06 -3.59
CA GLN A 186 -34.97 -11.64 -4.05
C GLN A 186 -34.37 -12.67 -5.00
N ARG A 187 -34.52 -13.96 -4.67
CA ARG A 187 -34.12 -15.06 -5.55
C ARG A 187 -34.87 -15.03 -6.87
N SER A 188 -36.20 -14.83 -6.81
CA SER A 188 -37.05 -14.71 -7.99
C SER A 188 -36.62 -13.55 -8.91
N PHE A 189 -36.16 -12.43 -8.33
CA PHE A 189 -35.61 -11.32 -9.10
C PHE A 189 -34.25 -11.66 -9.72
N LEU A 190 -33.35 -12.32 -8.96
CA LEU A 190 -32.04 -12.75 -9.45
C LEU A 190 -32.14 -13.80 -10.56
N ASP A 191 -33.11 -14.72 -10.48
CA ASP A 191 -33.37 -15.73 -11.51
C ASP A 191 -33.62 -15.12 -12.89
N LEU A 192 -34.06 -13.86 -12.95
CA LEU A 192 -34.25 -13.12 -14.21
C LEU A 192 -32.93 -12.88 -14.95
N PHE A 193 -31.77 -12.90 -14.28
CA PHE A 193 -30.47 -12.78 -14.94
C PHE A 193 -30.01 -14.12 -15.55
N TRP A 194 -30.49 -15.26 -15.01
CA TRP A 194 -30.15 -16.61 -15.47
C TRP A 194 -31.20 -17.26 -16.37
N SER A 195 -32.40 -16.71 -16.43
CA SER A 195 -33.49 -17.21 -17.27
C SER A 195 -33.20 -16.98 -18.75
N LYS A 196 -33.51 -17.95 -19.62
CA LYS A 196 -33.35 -17.78 -21.08
C LYS A 196 -34.19 -16.61 -21.59
N ASP A 197 -35.45 -16.55 -21.17
CA ASP A 197 -36.39 -15.46 -21.49
C ASP A 197 -36.82 -14.75 -20.21
N VAL A 198 -37.08 -13.45 -20.28
CA VAL A 198 -37.59 -12.69 -19.13
C VAL A 198 -39.11 -12.87 -19.07
N PRO A 199 -39.67 -13.54 -18.04
CA PRO A 199 -41.07 -13.93 -18.02
C PRO A 199 -42.07 -12.80 -17.79
N TYR A 200 -41.62 -11.63 -17.30
CA TYR A 200 -42.47 -10.50 -16.95
C TYR A 200 -41.67 -9.19 -16.76
N GLY A 201 -42.35 -8.05 -16.69
CA GLY A 201 -41.74 -6.75 -16.34
C GLY A 201 -41.06 -6.05 -17.51
N THR A 202 -41.04 -6.66 -18.68
CA THR A 202 -40.50 -6.11 -19.93
C THR A 202 -41.61 -5.87 -20.94
N ARG A 203 -41.39 -4.96 -21.89
CA ARG A 203 -42.31 -4.76 -23.02
C ARG A 203 -42.46 -6.04 -23.84
N ASP A 204 -41.35 -6.73 -24.09
CA ASP A 204 -41.30 -7.93 -24.94
C ASP A 204 -42.07 -9.10 -24.33
N SER A 205 -42.03 -9.26 -23.00
CA SER A 205 -42.80 -10.31 -22.32
C SER A 205 -44.30 -10.04 -22.31
N GLY A 206 -44.72 -8.77 -22.39
CA GLY A 206 -46.11 -8.33 -22.28
C GLY A 206 -46.79 -8.68 -20.94
N LYS A 207 -46.06 -9.25 -19.98
CA LYS A 207 -46.60 -9.80 -18.73
C LYS A 207 -46.24 -8.91 -17.54
N MET A 208 -47.20 -8.75 -16.63
CA MET A 208 -47.03 -7.92 -15.44
C MET A 208 -46.18 -8.64 -14.38
N MET A 209 -45.09 -8.00 -13.94
CA MET A 209 -44.21 -8.43 -12.85
C MET A 209 -44.90 -8.24 -11.49
N PRO A 210 -44.83 -9.20 -10.56
CA PRO A 210 -45.31 -8.99 -9.19
C PRO A 210 -44.55 -7.86 -8.49
N ASN A 211 -45.27 -6.98 -7.77
CA ASN A 211 -44.64 -5.84 -7.09
C ASN A 211 -43.57 -6.28 -6.08
N GLN A 212 -43.79 -7.40 -5.37
CA GLN A 212 -42.85 -7.92 -4.38
C GLN A 212 -41.50 -8.30 -5.00
N VAL A 213 -41.51 -8.89 -6.20
CA VAL A 213 -40.30 -9.24 -6.95
C VAL A 213 -39.60 -7.96 -7.44
N TYR A 214 -40.36 -7.02 -7.98
CA TYR A 214 -39.83 -5.71 -8.40
C TYR A 214 -39.18 -4.94 -7.24
N SER A 215 -39.85 -4.85 -6.09
CA SER A 215 -39.31 -4.21 -4.89
C SER A 215 -38.08 -4.93 -4.32
N ALA A 216 -38.00 -6.25 -4.49
CA ALA A 216 -36.83 -7.02 -4.07
C ALA A 216 -35.58 -6.63 -4.89
N GLY A 217 -35.74 -6.25 -6.16
CA GLY A 217 -34.67 -5.67 -6.97
C GLY A 217 -34.05 -4.43 -6.34
N TYR A 218 -34.87 -3.52 -5.78
CA TYR A 218 -34.37 -2.35 -5.06
C TYR A 218 -33.63 -2.70 -3.77
N VAL A 219 -34.08 -3.74 -3.05
CA VAL A 219 -33.36 -4.22 -1.87
C VAL A 219 -31.98 -4.78 -2.26
N LEU A 220 -31.89 -5.49 -3.39
CA LEU A 220 -30.62 -5.99 -3.91
C LEU A 220 -29.69 -4.85 -4.37
N VAL A 221 -30.26 -3.73 -4.83
CA VAL A 221 -29.51 -2.50 -5.13
C VAL A 221 -28.97 -1.85 -3.87
N ASP A 222 -29.79 -1.71 -2.83
CA ASP A 222 -29.38 -1.15 -1.53
C ASP A 222 -28.27 -2.00 -0.86
N LYS A 223 -28.31 -3.31 -1.07
CA LYS A 223 -27.26 -4.25 -0.63
C LYS A 223 -26.00 -4.25 -1.52
N GLY A 224 -26.02 -3.53 -2.64
CA GLY A 224 -24.89 -3.40 -3.55
C GLY A 224 -24.64 -4.60 -4.47
N LEU A 225 -25.56 -5.57 -4.55
CA LEU A 225 -25.41 -6.73 -5.44
C LEU A 225 -25.69 -6.37 -6.91
N ILE A 226 -26.53 -5.35 -7.12
CA ILE A 226 -27.01 -4.92 -8.44
C ILE A 226 -26.95 -3.39 -8.50
N LEU A 227 -26.62 -2.83 -9.65
CA LEU A 227 -26.66 -1.40 -9.92
C LEU A 227 -27.97 -1.03 -10.61
N LEU A 228 -28.55 0.11 -10.23
CA LEU A 228 -29.72 0.67 -10.89
C LEU A 228 -29.33 1.91 -11.69
N SER A 229 -29.70 1.93 -12.97
CA SER A 229 -29.71 3.13 -13.79
C SER A 229 -31.10 3.36 -14.36
N ARG A 230 -31.52 4.62 -14.46
CA ARG A 230 -32.85 4.99 -14.97
C ARG A 230 -32.70 5.83 -16.22
N ILE A 231 -33.30 5.36 -17.30
CA ILE A 231 -33.39 6.09 -18.57
C ILE A 231 -34.80 6.65 -18.67
N THR A 232 -34.88 7.96 -18.95
CA THR A 232 -36.16 8.66 -19.11
C THR A 232 -36.22 9.25 -20.50
N GLU A 233 -37.04 8.65 -21.37
CA GLU A 233 -37.32 9.15 -22.72
C GLU A 233 -38.79 9.57 -22.79
N GLY A 234 -39.03 10.88 -22.64
CA GLY A 234 -40.37 11.45 -22.62
C GLY A 234 -41.23 10.92 -21.47
N ARG A 235 -42.34 10.23 -21.78
CA ARG A 235 -43.24 9.60 -20.79
C ARG A 235 -42.90 8.13 -20.49
N ASN A 236 -41.81 7.62 -21.06
CA ASN A 236 -41.37 6.26 -20.81
C ASN A 236 -40.20 6.29 -19.82
N ILE A 237 -40.39 5.59 -18.71
CA ILE A 237 -39.35 5.33 -17.72
C ILE A 237 -38.92 3.89 -17.94
N GLU A 238 -37.61 3.69 -18.10
CA GLU A 238 -37.01 2.36 -18.13
C GLU A 238 -35.92 2.29 -17.06
N GLU A 239 -35.91 1.17 -16.35
CA GLU A 239 -34.99 0.94 -15.25
C GLU A 239 -34.11 -0.24 -15.61
N THR A 240 -32.81 0.02 -15.71
CA THR A 240 -31.82 -1.00 -16.05
C THR A 240 -31.10 -1.42 -14.78
N PHE A 241 -31.32 -2.67 -14.41
CA PHE A 241 -30.68 -3.35 -13.30
C PHE A 241 -29.45 -4.12 -13.83
N THR A 242 -28.26 -3.85 -13.31
CA THR A 242 -27.01 -4.46 -13.79
C THR A 242 -26.34 -5.26 -12.69
N LEU A 243 -26.03 -6.52 -12.94
CA LEU A 243 -25.33 -7.38 -12.00
C LEU A 243 -23.85 -6.97 -11.89
N GLN A 244 -23.34 -6.82 -10.68
CA GLN A 244 -21.91 -6.52 -10.46
C GLN A 244 -21.04 -7.77 -10.62
N ASP A 245 -19.79 -7.61 -11.05
CA ASP A 245 -18.87 -8.72 -11.32
C ASP A 245 -18.51 -9.52 -10.06
N GLU A 246 -18.34 -8.87 -8.89
CA GLU A 246 -18.08 -9.59 -7.63
C GLU A 246 -19.31 -10.41 -7.19
N ALA A 247 -20.50 -9.83 -7.30
CA ALA A 247 -21.76 -10.49 -6.97
C ALA A 247 -22.02 -11.69 -7.91
N GLU A 248 -21.77 -11.54 -9.21
CA GLU A 248 -21.86 -12.62 -10.21
C GLU A 248 -20.93 -13.79 -9.83
N SER A 249 -19.68 -13.48 -9.49
CA SER A 249 -18.66 -14.48 -9.16
C SER A 249 -19.06 -15.31 -7.94
N TYR A 250 -19.63 -14.67 -6.91
CA TYR A 250 -20.11 -15.35 -5.71
C TYR A 250 -21.39 -16.16 -5.96
N MET A 251 -22.33 -15.62 -6.73
CA MET A 251 -23.57 -16.33 -7.09
C MET A 251 -23.29 -17.59 -7.92
N LYS A 252 -22.27 -17.55 -8.79
CA LYS A 252 -21.82 -18.72 -9.56
C LYS A 252 -21.29 -19.85 -8.68
N SER A 253 -20.50 -19.51 -7.66
CA SER A 253 -19.90 -20.51 -6.77
C SER A 253 -20.90 -21.14 -5.82
N GLN A 254 -21.91 -20.38 -5.36
CA GLN A 254 -22.85 -20.84 -4.34
C GLN A 254 -24.21 -21.32 -4.89
N ILE A 255 -24.79 -20.63 -5.88
CA ILE A 255 -26.21 -20.84 -6.25
C ILE A 255 -26.37 -21.38 -7.68
N TYR A 256 -25.86 -20.67 -8.69
CA TYR A 256 -26.31 -20.88 -10.07
C TYR A 256 -25.42 -21.80 -10.92
N ARG A 257 -24.20 -22.15 -10.48
CA ARG A 257 -23.20 -23.03 -11.15
C ARG A 257 -22.87 -22.73 -12.63
N THR A 258 -23.59 -21.81 -13.25
CA THR A 258 -23.57 -21.43 -14.66
C THR A 258 -23.52 -19.91 -14.75
N PRO A 259 -22.96 -19.34 -15.84
CA PRO A 259 -22.97 -17.90 -16.02
C PRO A 259 -24.38 -17.34 -16.27
N PRO A 260 -24.65 -16.09 -15.87
CA PRO A 260 -25.92 -15.45 -16.18
C PRO A 260 -26.07 -15.31 -17.69
N GLN A 261 -27.32 -15.41 -18.16
CA GLN A 261 -27.67 -15.22 -19.57
C GLN A 261 -27.57 -13.74 -19.98
N ARG A 262 -27.68 -12.83 -19.01
CA ARG A 262 -27.59 -11.39 -19.21
C ARG A 262 -26.95 -10.70 -18.01
N ARG A 263 -26.21 -9.62 -18.28
CA ARG A 263 -25.61 -8.76 -17.24
C ARG A 263 -26.52 -7.60 -16.85
N SER A 264 -27.34 -7.13 -17.78
CA SER A 264 -28.31 -6.06 -17.56
C SER A 264 -29.74 -6.54 -17.84
N LEU A 265 -30.67 -6.06 -17.03
CA LEU A 265 -32.09 -6.35 -17.11
C LEU A 265 -32.86 -5.02 -17.16
N ILE A 266 -33.52 -4.77 -18.27
CA ILE A 266 -34.34 -3.56 -18.46
C ILE A 266 -35.77 -3.89 -18.03
N ILE A 267 -36.26 -3.23 -16.99
CA ILE A 267 -37.63 -3.37 -16.51
C ILE A 267 -38.38 -2.07 -16.82
N CYS A 268 -39.59 -2.22 -17.36
CA CYS A 268 -40.50 -1.11 -17.57
C CYS A 268 -41.51 -1.05 -16.41
N PRO A 269 -41.52 0.01 -15.58
CA PRO A 269 -42.43 0.11 -14.43
C PRO A 269 -43.92 0.00 -14.79
N LYS A 270 -44.30 0.33 -16.03
CA LYS A 270 -45.68 0.13 -16.55
C LYS A 270 -46.11 -1.34 -16.54
N PHE A 271 -45.15 -2.26 -16.61
CA PHE A 271 -45.37 -3.72 -16.59
C PHE A 271 -45.15 -4.30 -15.18
N VAL A 272 -45.34 -3.50 -14.13
CA VAL A 272 -45.30 -3.96 -12.73
C VAL A 272 -46.70 -3.87 -12.13
N ARG A 273 -47.18 -4.96 -11.52
CA ARG A 273 -48.51 -5.01 -10.88
C ARG A 273 -48.57 -3.97 -9.77
N GLY A 274 -49.58 -3.10 -9.80
CA GLY A 274 -49.80 -2.08 -8.77
C GLY A 274 -49.03 -0.77 -8.97
N SER A 275 -48.23 -0.61 -10.02
CA SER A 275 -47.55 0.67 -10.32
C SER A 275 -48.50 1.81 -10.76
N GLY A 276 -49.79 1.49 -10.94
CA GLY A 276 -50.82 2.41 -11.44
C GLY A 276 -52.00 2.69 -10.49
N ALA A 277 -51.93 2.41 -9.19
CA ALA A 277 -53.05 2.68 -8.28
C ALA A 277 -52.63 3.30 -6.93
N SER A 278 -52.99 4.59 -6.78
CA SER A 278 -53.49 5.22 -5.55
C SER A 278 -52.58 5.36 -4.32
N GLY A 279 -52.10 6.59 -4.07
CA GLY A 279 -51.67 7.04 -2.75
C GLY A 279 -50.87 8.33 -2.76
N GLY A 280 -51.54 9.49 -2.83
CA GLY A 280 -50.91 10.76 -2.44
C GLY A 280 -50.47 10.68 -0.98
N GLY A 281 -49.22 11.03 -0.70
CA GLY A 281 -48.70 11.04 0.66
C GLY A 281 -47.17 11.04 0.69
N ALA A 282 -46.60 12.23 0.85
CA ALA A 282 -45.23 12.46 1.31
C ALA A 282 -44.11 11.75 0.53
N ILE A 283 -43.67 12.39 -0.57
CA ILE A 283 -42.24 12.41 -0.87
C ILE A 283 -41.60 13.18 0.29
N GLY A 284 -41.18 12.45 1.33
CA GLY A 284 -40.27 12.96 2.33
C GLY A 284 -39.01 13.41 1.60
N ASN A 285 -38.69 14.69 1.71
CA ASN A 285 -37.43 15.29 1.32
C ASN A 285 -36.27 14.38 1.78
N MET A 286 -35.72 13.59 0.86
CA MET A 286 -34.33 13.16 1.00
C MET A 286 -33.48 14.36 0.58
N PRO A 287 -32.64 14.92 1.47
CA PRO A 287 -31.81 16.05 1.11
C PRO A 287 -30.82 15.63 0.03
N ARG A 288 -30.91 16.29 -1.13
CA ARG A 288 -29.82 16.33 -2.10
C ARG A 288 -28.61 16.94 -1.40
N LYS A 289 -27.58 16.13 -1.15
CA LYS A 289 -26.23 16.68 -0.98
C LYS A 289 -25.77 17.15 -2.36
N ILE A 290 -25.57 18.46 -2.46
CA ILE A 290 -24.74 19.12 -3.46
C ILE A 290 -23.29 18.97 -3.01
#